data_AF-A0A8K0GE99-F1
#
_entry.id   AF-A0A8K0GE99-F1
#
_cell.length_a   1.000
_cell.length_b   1.000
_cell.length_c   1.000
_cell.angle_alpha   90.00
_cell.angle_beta   90.00
_cell.angle_gamma   90.00
#
_symmetry.space_group_name_H-M   'P 1'
#
loop_
_entity.id
_entity.type
_entity.pdbx_description
1 polymer ?
#
loop_
_entity_poly.entity_id
_entity_poly.type
_entity_poly.pdbx_seq_one_letter_code
_entity_poly.pdbx_strand_id
1 'polypeptide(L)'
;MVVVAVRLWWLFMLLALFEFCKAKTQVDGLKNAFGKKLPSHRIFRDLFAREQRDEEPTDVFVSTARTLLAQLPDIPVLDKTHKLNMVNGLLSSRICNSIPRDQVTDFTKLIEKAYAVKVNFAEDQESKRKPKPERPKCHYCHNFGHVQSECP
;
A
#
# COMPACT_ATOMS: atom_id res chain seq x y z
N MET A 1 -40.12 38.12 13.69
CA MET A 1 -38.80 38.26 13.05
C MET A 1 -38.06 36.93 12.91
N VAL A 2 -38.01 36.08 13.95
CA VAL A 2 -37.32 34.76 13.90
C VAL A 2 -37.85 33.83 12.80
N VAL A 3 -39.18 33.74 12.61
CA VAL A 3 -39.78 32.85 11.59
C VAL A 3 -39.37 33.23 10.15
N VAL A 4 -39.24 34.53 9.87
CA VAL A 4 -38.82 35.02 8.54
C VAL A 4 -37.34 34.72 8.32
N ALA A 5 -36.50 34.92 9.34
CA ALA A 5 -35.08 34.59 9.26
C ALA A 5 -34.82 33.10 9.04
N VAL A 6 -35.54 32.21 9.75
CA VAL A 6 -35.45 30.75 9.55
C VAL A 6 -35.91 30.36 8.16
N ARG A 7 -36.99 30.96 7.66
CA ARG A 7 -37.53 30.66 6.33
C ARG A 7 -36.60 31.11 5.20
N LEU A 8 -35.98 32.29 5.33
CA LEU A 8 -34.96 32.77 4.39
C LEU A 8 -33.68 31.95 4.44
N TRP A 9 -33.26 31.54 5.63
CA TRP A 9 -32.09 30.67 5.82
C TRP A 9 -32.32 29.28 5.20
N TRP A 10 -33.49 28.68 5.41
CA TRP A 10 -33.85 27.40 4.81
C TRP A 10 -33.94 27.46 3.28
N LEU A 11 -34.52 28.54 2.73
CA LEU A 11 -34.56 28.80 1.29
C LEU A 11 -33.15 28.94 0.69
N PHE A 12 -32.25 29.67 1.36
CA PHE A 12 -30.87 29.81 0.93
C PHE A 12 -30.11 28.47 0.96
N MET A 13 -30.30 27.67 2.02
CA MET A 13 -29.70 26.34 2.13
C MET A 13 -30.21 25.37 1.04
N LEU A 14 -31.50 25.42 0.69
CA LEU A 14 -32.06 24.63 -0.40
C LEU A 14 -31.49 25.03 -1.77
N LEU A 15 -31.33 26.33 -2.03
CA LEU A 15 -30.70 26.82 -3.26
C LEU A 15 -29.24 26.35 -3.37
N ALA A 16 -28.48 26.47 -2.28
CA ALA A 16 -27.09 26.01 -2.23
C ALA A 16 -26.97 24.49 -2.47
N LEU A 17 -27.87 23.68 -1.90
CA LEU A 17 -27.92 22.23 -2.15
C LEU A 17 -28.28 21.90 -3.61
N PHE A 18 -29.23 22.61 -4.21
CA PHE A 18 -29.60 22.40 -5.61
C PHE A 18 -28.44 22.73 -6.57
N GLU A 19 -27.74 23.83 -6.31
CA GLU A 19 -26.58 24.24 -7.10
C GLU A 19 -25.41 23.26 -6.94
N PHE A 20 -25.16 22.76 -5.73
CA PHE A 20 -24.18 21.71 -5.47
C PHE A 20 -24.53 20.40 -6.21
N CYS A 21 -25.81 19.98 -6.17
CA CYS A 21 -26.28 18.81 -6.91
C CYS A 21 -26.10 18.98 -8.41
N LYS A 22 -26.40 20.17 -8.97
CA LYS A 22 -26.21 20.48 -10.39
C LYS A 22 -24.73 20.49 -10.78
N ALA A 23 -23.86 21.04 -9.95
CA ALA A 23 -22.42 20.99 -10.17
C ALA A 23 -21.90 19.54 -10.15
N LYS A 24 -22.37 18.72 -9.19
CA LYS A 24 -22.00 17.31 -9.08
C LYS A 24 -22.44 16.51 -10.32
N THR A 25 -23.66 16.69 -10.80
CA THR A 25 -24.14 15.98 -12.01
C THR A 25 -23.39 16.39 -13.26
N GLN A 26 -23.00 17.66 -13.42
CA GLN A 26 -22.17 18.10 -14.54
C GLN A 26 -20.76 17.49 -14.50
N VAL A 27 -20.12 17.48 -13.32
CA VAL A 27 -18.80 16.86 -13.14
C VAL A 27 -18.87 15.35 -13.41
N ASP A 28 -19.90 14.68 -12.92
CA ASP A 28 -20.09 13.24 -13.14
C ASP A 28 -20.45 12.95 -14.62
N GLY A 29 -21.14 13.86 -15.30
CA GLY A 29 -21.38 13.83 -16.75
C GLY A 29 -20.09 13.95 -17.57
N LEU A 30 -19.21 14.88 -17.21
CA LEU A 30 -17.88 15.02 -17.82
C LEU A 30 -17.02 13.77 -17.59
N LYS A 31 -17.02 13.22 -16.37
CA LYS A 31 -16.33 11.95 -16.07
C LYS A 31 -16.92 10.78 -16.85
N ASN A 32 -18.22 10.77 -17.14
CA ASN A 32 -18.83 9.74 -17.98
C ASN A 32 -18.45 9.90 -19.45
N ALA A 33 -18.39 11.12 -19.96
CA ALA A 33 -18.08 11.41 -21.36
C ALA A 33 -16.59 11.20 -21.68
N PHE A 34 -15.70 11.62 -20.79
CA PHE A 34 -14.25 11.64 -21.02
C PHE A 34 -13.47 10.63 -20.16
N GLY A 35 -14.08 10.10 -19.10
CA GLY A 35 -13.42 9.13 -18.23
C GLY A 35 -13.38 7.76 -18.88
N LYS A 36 -12.20 7.14 -18.90
CA LYS A 36 -12.04 5.73 -19.27
C LYS A 36 -12.68 4.87 -18.18
N LYS A 37 -13.97 4.53 -18.31
CA LYS A 37 -14.64 3.60 -17.41
C LYS A 37 -14.44 2.18 -17.89
N LEU A 38 -13.57 1.46 -17.19
CA LEU A 38 -13.41 0.02 -17.40
C LEU A 38 -14.59 -0.70 -16.71
N PRO A 39 -15.15 -1.75 -17.32
CA PRO A 39 -16.11 -2.59 -16.63
C PRO A 39 -15.43 -3.32 -15.46
N SER A 40 -16.17 -3.59 -14.39
CA SER A 40 -15.62 -4.10 -13.11
C SER A 40 -14.73 -5.33 -13.26
N HIS A 41 -15.11 -6.28 -14.14
CA HIS A 41 -14.32 -7.49 -14.37
C HIS A 41 -12.94 -7.20 -15.00
N ARG A 42 -12.81 -6.17 -15.84
CA ARG A 42 -11.51 -5.76 -16.40
C ARG A 42 -10.64 -5.11 -15.33
N ILE A 43 -11.24 -4.32 -14.43
CA ILE A 43 -10.51 -3.72 -13.30
C ILE A 43 -9.89 -4.82 -12.44
N PHE A 44 -10.66 -5.86 -12.08
CA PHE A 44 -10.11 -6.99 -11.32
C PHE A 44 -9.03 -7.73 -12.10
N ARG A 45 -9.24 -8.01 -13.38
CA ARG A 45 -8.23 -8.66 -14.21
C ARG A 45 -6.93 -7.86 -14.24
N ASP A 46 -7.02 -6.54 -14.42
CA ASP A 46 -5.85 -5.67 -14.49
C ASP A 46 -5.18 -5.49 -13.13
N LEU A 47 -5.95 -5.48 -12.04
CA LEU A 47 -5.46 -5.45 -10.66
C LEU A 47 -4.66 -6.71 -10.31
N PHE A 48 -5.17 -7.89 -10.68
CA PHE A 48 -4.53 -9.18 -10.39
C PHE A 48 -3.57 -9.64 -11.50
N ALA A 49 -3.35 -8.84 -12.55
CA ALA A 49 -2.47 -9.21 -13.66
C ALA A 49 -0.98 -9.18 -13.26
N ARG A 50 -0.61 -8.36 -12.26
CA ARG A 50 0.76 -8.24 -11.79
C ARG A 50 0.83 -8.12 -10.28
N GLU A 51 1.80 -8.79 -9.69
CA GLU A 51 2.23 -8.60 -8.32
C GLU A 51 3.32 -7.52 -8.24
N GLN A 52 3.57 -7.01 -7.03
CA GLN A 52 4.64 -6.06 -6.77
C GLN A 52 6.01 -6.69 -7.07
N ARG A 53 6.81 -6.02 -7.91
CA ARG A 53 8.19 -6.41 -8.18
C ARG A 53 9.12 -5.95 -7.04
N ASP A 54 10.21 -6.68 -6.81
CA ASP A 54 11.19 -6.35 -5.76
C ASP A 54 11.80 -4.93 -5.93
N GLU A 55 11.92 -4.47 -7.17
CA GLU A 55 12.46 -3.15 -7.53
C GLU A 55 11.44 -2.01 -7.37
N GLU A 56 10.14 -2.31 -7.37
CA GLU A 56 9.08 -1.29 -7.34
C GLU A 56 8.84 -0.78 -5.91
N PRO A 57 8.80 0.55 -5.69
CA PRO A 57 8.52 1.09 -4.37
C PRO A 57 7.04 0.86 -4.02
N THR A 58 6.79 0.54 -2.74
CA THR A 58 5.49 0.01 -2.29
C THR A 58 4.38 1.06 -2.36
N ASP A 59 4.73 2.32 -2.12
CA ASP A 59 3.84 3.47 -2.23
C ASP A 59 3.28 3.64 -3.66
N VAL A 60 4.12 3.55 -4.69
CA VAL A 60 3.72 3.67 -6.10
C VAL A 60 2.80 2.51 -6.49
N PHE A 61 3.15 1.29 -6.09
CA PHE A 61 2.34 0.11 -6.35
C PHE A 61 0.95 0.23 -5.71
N VAL A 62 0.90 0.54 -4.40
CA VAL A 62 -0.35 0.72 -3.65
C VAL A 62 -1.18 1.87 -4.21
N SER A 63 -0.56 2.99 -4.59
CA SER A 63 -1.24 4.13 -5.22
C SER A 63 -1.90 3.75 -6.55
N THR A 64 -1.17 2.99 -7.39
CA THR A 64 -1.69 2.49 -8.66
C THR A 64 -2.86 1.54 -8.45
N ALA A 65 -2.72 0.58 -7.53
CA ALA A 65 -3.79 -0.35 -7.18
C ALA A 65 -5.03 0.37 -6.62
N ARG A 66 -4.84 1.37 -5.75
CA ARG A 66 -5.93 2.22 -5.22
C ARG A 66 -6.62 3.01 -6.33
N THR A 67 -5.87 3.50 -7.31
CA THR A 67 -6.42 4.22 -8.46
C THR A 67 -7.30 3.31 -9.32
N LEU A 68 -6.91 2.04 -9.51
CA LEU A 68 -7.75 1.05 -10.19
C LEU A 68 -9.02 0.73 -9.39
N LEU A 69 -8.88 0.47 -8.09
CA LEU A 69 -10.01 0.18 -7.20
C LEU A 69 -10.98 1.35 -7.05
N ALA A 70 -10.53 2.59 -7.23
CA ALA A 70 -11.36 3.80 -7.22
C ALA A 70 -12.25 3.94 -8.47
N GLN A 71 -11.95 3.19 -9.56
CA GLN A 71 -12.78 3.16 -10.76
C GLN A 71 -13.98 2.20 -10.63
N LEU A 72 -14.00 1.36 -9.59
CA LEU A 72 -15.11 0.45 -9.35
C LEU A 72 -16.40 1.24 -9.06
N PRO A 73 -17.56 0.76 -9.55
CA PRO A 73 -18.84 1.36 -9.19
C PRO A 73 -19.09 1.22 -7.68
N ASP A 74 -19.84 2.15 -7.11
CA ASP A 74 -20.19 2.14 -5.68
C ASP A 74 -21.13 0.97 -5.31
N ILE A 75 -21.69 0.26 -6.29
CA ILE A 75 -22.64 -0.84 -6.10
C ILE A 75 -22.16 -2.04 -6.93
N PRO A 76 -21.94 -3.23 -6.30
CA PRO A 76 -21.97 -3.52 -4.86
C PRO A 76 -20.80 -2.84 -4.10
N VAL A 77 -21.07 -2.39 -2.87
CA VAL A 77 -20.07 -1.68 -2.05
C VAL A 77 -18.97 -2.66 -1.64
N LEU A 78 -17.78 -2.45 -2.17
CA LEU A 78 -16.59 -3.17 -1.74
C LEU A 78 -15.99 -2.45 -0.52
N ASP A 79 -16.06 -3.11 0.64
CA ASP A 79 -15.56 -2.55 1.89
C ASP A 79 -14.04 -2.32 1.87
N LYS A 80 -13.59 -1.35 2.66
CA LYS A 80 -12.19 -0.93 2.76
C LYS A 80 -11.28 -2.08 3.19
N THR A 81 -11.77 -2.95 4.08
CA THR A 81 -11.01 -4.12 4.55
C THR A 81 -10.69 -5.08 3.41
N HIS A 82 -11.66 -5.35 2.54
CA HIS A 82 -11.51 -6.21 1.37
C HIS A 82 -10.55 -5.61 0.34
N LYS A 83 -10.66 -4.29 0.08
CA LYS A 83 -9.69 -3.55 -0.77
C LYS A 83 -8.27 -3.67 -0.24
N LEU A 84 -8.10 -3.52 1.07
CA LEU A 84 -6.81 -3.65 1.74
C LEU A 84 -6.27 -5.09 1.65
N ASN A 85 -7.13 -6.11 1.85
CA ASN A 85 -6.76 -7.52 1.73
C ASN A 85 -6.23 -7.86 0.32
N MET A 86 -6.94 -7.39 -0.71
CA MET A 86 -6.55 -7.63 -2.09
C MET A 86 -5.17 -7.04 -2.41
N VAL A 87 -4.95 -5.77 -2.02
CA VAL A 87 -3.65 -5.12 -2.27
C VAL A 87 -2.54 -5.76 -1.44
N ASN A 88 -2.80 -6.12 -0.18
CA ASN A 88 -1.80 -6.77 0.68
C ASN A 88 -1.34 -8.11 0.12
N GLY A 89 -2.26 -8.90 -0.46
CA GLY A 89 -1.93 -10.17 -1.11
C GLY A 89 -1.10 -10.03 -2.40
N LEU A 90 -1.09 -8.84 -3.01
CA LEU A 90 -0.33 -8.53 -4.22
C LEU A 90 1.04 -7.90 -3.92
N LEU A 91 1.35 -7.59 -2.66
CA LEU A 91 2.68 -7.12 -2.25
C LEU A 91 3.68 -8.28 -2.27
N SER A 92 4.98 -7.95 -2.33
CA SER A 92 6.01 -8.97 -2.31
C SER A 92 5.94 -9.84 -1.04
N SER A 93 6.17 -11.14 -1.18
CA SER A 93 6.00 -12.09 -0.06
C SER A 93 6.89 -11.76 1.15
N ARG A 94 8.03 -11.09 0.94
CA ARG A 94 8.91 -10.61 2.03
C ARG A 94 8.21 -9.59 2.93
N ILE A 95 7.46 -8.68 2.31
CA ILE A 95 6.70 -7.64 3.01
C ILE A 95 5.47 -8.27 3.66
N CYS A 96 4.73 -9.10 2.91
CA CYS A 96 3.51 -9.71 3.40
C CYS A 96 3.75 -10.66 4.60
N ASN A 97 4.83 -11.44 4.59
CA ASN A 97 5.15 -12.36 5.69
C ASN A 97 5.63 -11.63 6.95
N SER A 98 6.21 -10.44 6.80
CA SER A 98 6.70 -9.65 7.93
C SER A 98 5.60 -8.83 8.61
N ILE A 99 4.49 -8.55 7.92
CA ILE A 99 3.42 -7.69 8.43
C ILE A 99 2.19 -8.55 8.74
N PRO A 100 1.86 -8.77 10.02
CA PRO A 100 0.66 -9.51 10.38
C PRO A 100 -0.60 -8.71 10.00
N ARG A 101 -1.66 -9.40 9.60
CA ARG A 101 -2.85 -8.75 9.03
C ARG A 101 -3.60 -7.86 10.03
N ASP A 102 -3.64 -8.28 11.29
CA ASP A 102 -4.33 -7.59 12.40
C ASP A 102 -3.77 -6.20 12.67
N GLN A 103 -2.52 -5.99 12.25
CA GLN A 103 -1.76 -4.79 12.51
C GLN A 103 -1.97 -3.68 11.46
N VAL A 104 -2.74 -3.93 10.41
CA VAL A 104 -2.95 -3.00 9.30
C VAL A 104 -4.43 -2.67 9.17
N THR A 105 -4.79 -1.41 9.44
CA THR A 105 -6.17 -0.91 9.33
C THR A 105 -6.40 -0.10 8.05
N ASP A 106 -5.39 0.66 7.64
CA ASP A 106 -5.46 1.58 6.50
C ASP A 106 -4.27 1.40 5.54
N PHE A 107 -4.44 1.87 4.31
CA PHE A 107 -3.37 1.88 3.31
C PHE A 107 -2.14 2.69 3.75
N THR A 108 -2.32 3.77 4.52
CA THR A 108 -1.20 4.58 5.03
C THR A 108 -0.33 3.78 5.98
N LYS A 109 -0.96 3.09 6.94
CA LYS A 109 -0.25 2.21 7.89
C LYS A 109 0.43 1.03 7.18
N LEU A 110 -0.17 0.52 6.10
CA LEU A 110 0.45 -0.52 5.28
C LEU A 110 1.76 -0.03 4.66
N ILE A 111 1.76 1.18 4.09
CA ILE A 111 2.94 1.78 3.46
C ILE A 111 4.03 2.05 4.50
N GLU A 112 3.67 2.61 5.66
CA GLU A 112 4.61 2.87 6.76
C GLU A 112 5.29 1.58 7.24
N LYS A 113 4.52 0.51 7.47
CA LYS A 113 5.07 -0.78 7.89
C LYS A 113 5.90 -1.45 6.79
N ALA A 114 5.46 -1.37 5.54
CA ALA A 114 6.22 -1.90 4.41
C ALA A 114 7.57 -1.18 4.26
N TYR A 115 7.61 0.12 4.52
CA TYR A 115 8.85 0.89 4.52
C TYR A 115 9.79 0.44 5.65
N ALA A 116 9.29 0.32 6.89
CA ALA A 116 10.08 -0.15 8.03
C ALA A 116 10.69 -1.54 7.76
N VAL A 117 9.92 -2.45 7.19
CA VAL A 117 10.37 -3.78 6.80
C VAL A 117 11.47 -3.72 5.73
N LYS A 118 11.33 -2.87 4.71
CA LYS A 118 12.37 -2.69 3.67
C LYS A 118 13.69 -2.17 4.27
N VAL A 119 13.62 -1.23 5.20
CA VAL A 119 14.83 -0.70 5.89
C VAL A 119 15.52 -1.79 6.69
N ASN A 120 14.77 -2.53 7.53
CA ASN A 120 15.33 -3.62 8.32
C ASN A 120 16.01 -4.69 7.44
N PHE A 121 15.39 -5.05 6.32
CA PHE A 121 16.01 -5.98 5.37
C PHE A 121 17.28 -5.43 4.72
N ALA A 122 17.36 -4.13 4.44
CA ALA A 122 18.57 -3.53 3.91
C ALA A 122 19.72 -3.58 4.93
N GLU A 123 19.42 -3.30 6.20
CA GLU A 123 20.38 -3.40 7.31
C GLU A 123 20.87 -4.84 7.54
N ASP A 124 19.97 -5.82 7.48
CA ASP A 124 20.32 -7.24 7.60
C ASP A 124 21.27 -7.68 6.49
N GLN A 125 21.06 -7.22 5.25
CA GLN A 125 21.94 -7.55 4.12
C GLN A 125 23.32 -6.92 4.30
N GLU A 126 23.39 -5.69 4.81
CA GLU A 126 24.66 -5.04 5.11
C GLU A 126 25.43 -5.75 6.23
N SER A 127 24.73 -6.24 7.26
CA SER A 127 25.34 -7.03 8.33
C SER A 127 25.98 -8.34 7.82
N LYS A 128 25.37 -8.97 6.82
CA LYS A 128 25.86 -10.22 6.20
C LYS A 128 27.04 -10.01 5.25
N ARG A 129 27.14 -8.83 4.64
CA ARG A 129 28.24 -8.45 3.73
C ARG A 129 29.54 -8.20 4.48
N LYS A 130 29.48 -7.87 5.77
CA LYS A 130 30.69 -7.75 6.60
C LYS A 130 31.38 -9.13 6.67
N PRO A 131 32.69 -9.21 6.37
CA PRO A 131 33.41 -10.47 6.44
C PRO A 131 33.28 -11.02 7.86
N LYS A 132 32.75 -12.24 7.99
CA LYS A 132 32.77 -12.95 9.28
C LYS A 132 34.23 -13.09 9.69
N PRO A 133 34.58 -12.88 10.98
CA PRO A 133 35.94 -13.13 11.44
C PRO A 133 36.28 -14.59 11.13
N GLU A 134 37.24 -14.81 10.23
CA GLU A 134 37.75 -16.15 9.94
C GLU A 134 38.43 -16.68 11.21
N ARG A 135 37.98 -17.86 11.66
CA ARG A 135 38.68 -18.55 12.74
C ARG A 135 40.03 -18.98 12.19
N PRO A 136 41.17 -18.60 12.81
CA PRO A 136 42.48 -18.99 12.31
C PRO A 136 42.57 -20.51 12.29
N LYS A 137 43.09 -21.04 11.17
CA LYS A 137 43.41 -22.45 10.99
C LYS A 137 44.89 -22.65 11.29
N CYS A 138 45.21 -23.51 12.26
CA CYS A 138 46.59 -23.82 12.60
C CYS A 138 47.29 -24.53 11.44
N HIS A 139 48.51 -24.12 11.09
CA HIS A 139 49.29 -24.75 10.02
C HIS A 139 49.89 -26.10 10.44
N TYR A 140 50.07 -26.33 11.74
CA TYR A 140 50.70 -27.54 12.28
C TYR A 140 49.70 -28.69 12.48
N CYS A 141 48.61 -28.45 13.22
CA CYS A 141 47.60 -29.48 13.52
C CYS A 141 46.34 -29.40 12.65
N HIS A 142 46.24 -28.42 11.74
CA HIS A 142 45.09 -28.16 10.88
C HIS A 142 43.75 -27.90 11.59
N ASN A 143 43.73 -27.82 12.92
CA ASN A 143 42.56 -27.47 13.71
C ASN A 143 42.28 -25.96 13.69
N PHE A 144 41.01 -25.60 13.87
CA PHE A 144 40.56 -24.22 13.95
C PHE A 144 40.62 -23.70 15.39
N GLY A 145 40.86 -22.40 15.56
CA GLY A 145 40.70 -21.69 16.83
C GLY A 145 41.98 -21.31 17.56
N HIS A 146 43.15 -21.55 16.98
CA HIS A 146 44.45 -21.09 17.50
C HIS A 146 45.45 -20.90 16.36
N VAL A 147 46.53 -20.17 16.66
CA VAL A 147 47.70 -19.97 15.77
C VAL A 147 48.80 -20.97 16.09
N GLN A 148 49.76 -21.17 15.17
CA GLN A 148 50.82 -22.18 15.32
C GLN A 148 51.64 -22.04 16.61
N SER A 149 51.79 -20.83 17.15
CA SER A 149 52.51 -20.56 18.40
C SER A 149 51.79 -21.04 19.67
N GLU A 150 50.49 -21.32 19.59
CA GLU A 150 49.64 -21.74 20.72
C GLU A 150 49.18 -23.21 20.57
N CYS A 151 49.85 -23.99 19.72
CA CYS A 151 49.51 -25.38 19.49
C CYS A 151 50.00 -26.24 20.68
N PRO A 152 49.11 -27.01 21.34
CA PRO A 152 49.46 -27.92 22.44
C PRO A 152 50.26 -29.14 21.97
#